data_AF-A0A0L6CPM7-F1
#
_entry.id   AF-A0A0L6CPM7-F1
#
_cell.length_a   1.000
_cell.length_b   1.000
_cell.length_c   1.000
_cell.angle_alpha   90.00
_cell.angle_beta   90.00
_cell.angle_gamma   90.00
#
_symmetry.space_group_name_H-M   'P 1'
#
loop_
_entity.id
_entity.type
_entity.pdbx_description
1 polymer ?
#
loop_
_entity_poly.entity_id
_entity_poly.type
_entity_poly.pdbx_seq_one_letter_code
_entity_poly.pdbx_strand_id
1 'polypeptide(L)'
;MAVTIDATPRGPGRGRGRPGRARKRPSRAVRPASRTTPGDSDAAWNRAEQINQRFAGGQPILVGHHSQRGAERDQERAHALLGRSVEQQRQADEARRRAETAASEASGREEPHQVARRIDALTADVRRLERQTNGRPSEELDHARAQLEHWRHVRAQQVEAGQTRAYTREDIAPGDLIQIRRNEWERVTRVNAKTVTVYRPEGWNVARVRYHQIRDHRRPSQENAGESTT
;
A
#
# COMPACT_ATOMS: atom_id res chain seq x y z
N MET A 1 62.69 11.70 -39.95
CA MET A 1 61.37 12.32 -39.70
C MET A 1 60.80 11.74 -38.43
N ALA A 2 60.88 12.47 -37.31
CA ALA A 2 60.43 11.99 -36.01
C ALA A 2 58.93 12.24 -35.85
N VAL A 3 58.15 11.19 -35.59
CA VAL A 3 56.71 11.26 -35.30
C VAL A 3 56.56 11.52 -33.81
N THR A 4 56.18 12.75 -33.45
CA THR A 4 55.89 13.15 -32.06
C THR A 4 54.54 12.57 -31.66
N ILE A 5 54.54 11.59 -30.76
CA ILE A 5 53.32 11.01 -30.18
C ILE A 5 52.85 11.94 -29.05
N ASP A 6 51.71 12.60 -29.26
CA ASP A 6 51.01 13.40 -28.25
C ASP A 6 50.46 12.47 -27.15
N ALA A 7 50.98 12.62 -25.93
CA ALA A 7 50.64 11.85 -24.74
C ALA A 7 49.72 12.62 -23.78
N THR A 8 48.89 13.53 -24.29
CA THR A 8 47.87 14.22 -23.49
C THR A 8 46.78 13.23 -23.05
N PRO A 9 46.54 13.02 -21.74
CA PRO A 9 45.49 12.11 -21.29
C PRO A 9 44.12 12.67 -21.69
N ARG A 10 43.39 11.89 -22.50
CA ARG A 10 41.98 12.14 -22.82
C ARG A 10 41.18 12.24 -21.52
N GLY A 11 40.57 13.40 -21.29
CA GLY A 11 39.69 13.64 -20.15
C GLY A 11 38.54 12.63 -20.06
N PRO A 12 37.98 12.39 -18.87
CA PRO A 12 37.00 11.34 -18.64
C PRO A 12 35.78 11.55 -19.54
N GLY A 13 35.64 10.64 -20.51
CA GLY A 13 34.50 10.57 -21.40
C GLY A 13 33.21 10.47 -20.58
N ARG A 14 32.18 11.19 -21.04
CA ARG A 14 30.82 11.21 -20.50
C ARG A 14 30.26 9.79 -20.39
N GLY A 15 30.51 9.17 -19.24
CA GLY A 15 29.86 7.93 -18.83
C GLY A 15 28.38 8.21 -18.59
N ARG A 16 27.53 7.49 -19.31
CA ARG A 16 26.07 7.53 -19.19
C ARG A 16 25.69 7.29 -17.72
N GLY A 17 25.25 8.35 -17.05
CA GLY A 17 24.69 8.24 -15.70
C GLY A 17 23.52 7.26 -15.73
N ARG A 18 23.58 6.21 -14.92
CA ARG A 18 22.39 5.44 -14.53
C ARG A 18 21.39 6.45 -13.96
N PRO A 19 20.15 6.53 -14.46
CA PRO A 19 19.16 7.40 -13.84
C PRO A 19 18.98 6.90 -12.41
N GLY A 20 19.36 7.75 -11.45
CA GLY A 20 19.03 7.55 -10.05
C GLY A 20 17.54 7.24 -9.97
N ARG A 21 17.19 6.16 -9.24
CA ARG A 21 15.79 5.85 -8.94
C ARG A 21 15.11 7.13 -8.51
N ALA A 22 14.23 7.60 -9.38
CA ALA A 22 13.34 8.70 -9.09
C ALA A 22 12.70 8.40 -7.74
N ARG A 23 13.12 9.12 -6.71
CA ARG A 23 12.31 9.28 -5.51
C ARG A 23 11.07 10.02 -6.00
N LYS A 24 10.07 9.27 -6.48
CA LYS A 24 8.72 9.78 -6.67
C LYS A 24 8.30 10.27 -5.28
N ARG A 25 8.46 11.57 -5.06
CA ARG A 25 7.86 12.30 -3.95
C ARG A 25 6.36 11.97 -3.97
N PRO A 26 5.78 11.26 -2.99
CA PRO A 26 4.34 11.23 -2.84
C PRO A 26 3.97 12.41 -1.94
N SER A 27 4.18 13.61 -2.44
CA SER A 27 3.71 14.82 -1.77
C SER A 27 3.43 15.90 -2.81
N ARG A 28 2.72 15.53 -3.87
CA ARG A 28 1.71 16.44 -4.37
C ARG A 28 0.54 16.25 -3.42
N ALA A 29 0.64 16.97 -2.29
CA ALA A 29 -0.47 17.19 -1.39
C ALA A 29 -1.71 17.39 -2.25
N VAL A 30 -2.70 16.55 -1.97
CA VAL A 30 -4.11 16.73 -2.24
C VAL A 30 -4.36 18.21 -2.57
N ARG A 31 -4.38 18.56 -3.86
CA ARG A 31 -5.20 19.70 -4.28
C ARG A 31 -6.54 19.36 -3.67
N PRO A 32 -7.18 20.21 -2.85
CA PRO A 32 -8.48 19.89 -2.28
C PRO A 32 -9.32 19.36 -3.44
N ALA A 33 -9.62 18.06 -3.37
CA ALA A 33 -10.32 17.38 -4.41
C ALA A 33 -11.69 18.03 -4.42
N SER A 34 -11.87 18.92 -5.39
CA SER A 34 -13.11 19.54 -5.84
C SER A 34 -13.90 20.33 -4.79
N ARG A 35 -14.24 21.57 -5.15
CA ARG A 35 -15.36 22.35 -4.59
C ARG A 35 -16.72 21.70 -4.93
N THR A 36 -16.76 20.38 -5.12
CA THR A 36 -17.92 19.60 -5.50
C THR A 36 -18.23 18.73 -4.30
N THR A 37 -19.18 19.19 -3.52
CA THR A 37 -19.79 18.40 -2.45
C THR A 37 -20.81 17.43 -3.07
N PRO A 38 -21.11 16.28 -2.43
CA PRO A 38 -22.18 15.40 -2.89
C PRO A 38 -23.51 16.13 -3.17
N GLY A 39 -23.82 17.17 -2.39
CA GLY A 39 -25.01 18.00 -2.57
C GLY A 39 -25.05 18.80 -3.88
N ASP A 40 -23.92 18.98 -4.57
CA ASP A 40 -23.90 19.68 -5.87
C ASP A 40 -24.46 18.83 -7.02
N SER A 41 -24.24 17.51 -6.98
CA SER A 41 -24.81 16.57 -7.96
C SER A 41 -26.33 16.48 -7.78
N ASP A 42 -26.78 16.27 -6.54
CA ASP A 42 -28.19 16.20 -6.18
C ASP A 42 -28.94 17.50 -6.52
N ALA A 43 -28.32 18.66 -6.29
CA ALA A 43 -28.91 19.95 -6.64
C ALA A 43 -29.07 20.13 -8.16
N ALA A 44 -28.09 19.68 -8.95
CA ALA A 44 -28.18 19.72 -10.42
C ALA A 44 -29.25 18.74 -10.94
N TRP A 45 -29.31 17.54 -10.37
CA TRP A 45 -30.31 16.52 -10.70
C TRP A 45 -31.73 17.01 -10.37
N ASN A 46 -31.96 17.52 -9.15
CA ASN A 46 -33.27 18.02 -8.72
C ASN A 46 -33.76 19.20 -9.58
N ARG A 47 -32.86 20.10 -9.99
CA ARG A 47 -33.20 21.19 -10.91
C ARG A 47 -33.55 20.69 -12.31
N ALA A 48 -32.84 19.68 -12.81
CA ALA A 48 -33.18 19.06 -14.08
C ALA A 48 -34.57 18.40 -14.01
N GLU A 49 -34.88 17.73 -12.90
CA GLU A 49 -36.16 17.08 -12.68
C GLU A 49 -37.32 18.10 -12.66
N GLN A 50 -37.14 19.23 -11.97
CA GLN A 50 -38.12 20.32 -11.97
C GLN A 50 -38.42 20.87 -13.37
N ILE A 51 -37.39 20.98 -14.23
CA ILE A 51 -37.57 21.42 -15.63
C ILE A 51 -38.26 20.31 -16.44
N ASN A 52 -37.88 19.05 -16.21
CA ASN A 52 -38.47 17.89 -16.88
C ASN A 52 -39.94 17.66 -16.53
N GLN A 53 -40.44 18.16 -15.39
CA GLN A 53 -41.87 18.09 -15.05
C GLN A 53 -42.77 18.67 -16.14
N ARG A 54 -42.28 19.62 -16.94
CA ARG A 54 -42.98 20.14 -18.12
C ARG A 54 -43.29 19.06 -19.17
N PHE A 55 -42.45 18.03 -19.24
CA PHE A 55 -42.59 16.89 -20.16
C PHE A 55 -43.12 15.64 -19.45
N ALA A 56 -43.52 15.75 -18.18
CA ALA A 56 -44.06 14.64 -17.42
C ALA A 56 -45.28 14.03 -18.16
N GLY A 57 -45.35 12.71 -18.20
CA GLY A 57 -46.37 12.00 -18.96
C GLY A 57 -46.10 11.92 -20.47
N GLY A 58 -44.90 12.29 -20.93
CA GLY A 58 -44.49 12.11 -22.33
C GLY A 58 -45.10 13.13 -23.29
N GLN A 59 -45.43 14.33 -22.80
CA GLN A 59 -45.98 15.39 -23.64
C GLN A 59 -44.96 15.79 -24.73
N PRO A 60 -45.31 15.67 -26.02
CA PRO A 60 -44.39 16.02 -27.10
C PRO A 60 -44.21 17.54 -27.21
N ILE A 61 -43.07 17.96 -27.74
CA ILE A 61 -42.88 19.36 -28.13
C ILE A 61 -43.76 19.66 -29.34
N LEU A 62 -44.72 20.58 -29.16
CA LEU A 62 -45.63 21.00 -30.21
C LEU A 62 -44.93 21.93 -31.20
N VAL A 63 -44.55 21.39 -32.37
CA VAL A 63 -43.91 22.16 -33.45
C VAL A 63 -44.87 23.20 -34.02
N GLY A 64 -44.37 24.40 -34.32
CA GLY A 64 -45.15 25.52 -34.86
C GLY A 64 -45.98 26.29 -33.84
N HIS A 65 -45.99 25.88 -32.57
CA HIS A 65 -46.67 26.60 -31.49
C HIS A 65 -45.76 27.64 -30.86
N HIS A 66 -46.34 28.70 -30.30
CA HIS A 66 -45.59 29.76 -29.60
C HIS A 66 -44.76 29.23 -28.41
N SER A 67 -45.15 28.09 -27.84
CA SER A 67 -44.46 27.43 -26.73
C SER A 67 -43.24 26.59 -27.14
N GLN A 68 -43.06 26.31 -28.45
CA GLN A 68 -42.00 25.45 -28.98
C GLN A 68 -40.61 25.87 -28.50
N ARG A 69 -40.23 27.13 -28.73
CA ARG A 69 -38.90 27.67 -28.34
C ARG A 69 -38.65 27.58 -26.83
N GLY A 70 -39.71 27.67 -26.02
CA GLY A 70 -39.61 27.52 -24.57
C GLY A 70 -39.32 26.08 -24.18
N ALA A 71 -40.05 25.13 -24.77
CA ALA A 71 -39.87 23.71 -24.53
C ALA A 71 -38.50 23.21 -25.00
N GLU A 72 -38.02 23.60 -26.19
CA GLU A 72 -36.68 23.24 -26.68
C GLU A 72 -35.58 23.71 -25.71
N ARG A 73 -35.67 24.96 -25.23
CA ARG A 73 -34.72 25.50 -24.23
C ARG A 73 -34.82 24.83 -22.87
N ASP A 74 -36.01 24.40 -22.45
CA ASP A 74 -36.19 23.64 -21.22
C ASP A 74 -35.51 22.26 -21.34
N GLN A 75 -35.71 21.58 -22.47
CA GLN A 75 -35.05 20.29 -22.75
C GLN A 75 -33.52 20.42 -22.78
N GLU A 76 -32.99 21.42 -23.47
CA GLU A 76 -31.53 21.68 -23.50
C GLU A 76 -30.96 21.95 -22.11
N ARG A 77 -31.64 22.77 -21.30
CA ARG A 77 -31.22 23.08 -19.93
C ARG A 77 -31.28 21.87 -19.02
N ALA A 78 -32.34 21.08 -19.08
CA ALA A 78 -32.46 19.86 -18.31
C ALA A 78 -31.36 18.86 -18.68
N HIS A 79 -31.10 18.67 -19.98
CA HIS A 79 -30.02 17.80 -20.46
C HIS A 79 -28.63 18.26 -19.97
N ALA A 80 -28.34 19.58 -20.04
CA ALA A 80 -27.10 20.14 -19.54
C ALA A 80 -26.92 19.95 -18.02
N LEU A 81 -27.99 20.12 -17.25
CA LEU A 81 -27.99 19.89 -15.79
C LEU A 81 -27.81 18.41 -15.44
N LEU A 82 -28.45 17.50 -16.16
CA LEU A 82 -28.23 16.06 -15.99
C LEU A 82 -26.79 15.69 -16.30
N GLY A 83 -26.23 16.15 -17.41
CA GLY A 83 -24.83 15.92 -17.76
C GLY A 83 -23.87 16.43 -16.67
N ARG A 84 -24.15 17.61 -16.11
CA ARG A 84 -23.39 18.17 -14.99
C ARG A 84 -23.51 17.31 -13.72
N SER A 85 -24.72 16.83 -13.38
CA SER A 85 -24.93 15.98 -12.19
C SER A 85 -24.13 14.69 -12.27
N VAL A 86 -24.11 14.03 -13.44
CA VAL A 86 -23.35 12.80 -13.69
C VAL A 86 -21.85 13.05 -13.57
N GLU A 87 -21.34 14.14 -14.14
CA GLU A 87 -19.92 14.48 -14.04
C GLU A 87 -19.52 14.78 -12.59
N GLN A 88 -20.35 15.50 -11.85
CA GLN A 88 -20.13 15.76 -10.42
C GLN A 88 -20.14 14.47 -9.60
N GLN A 89 -21.04 13.54 -9.90
CA GLN A 89 -21.08 12.23 -9.25
C GLN A 89 -19.80 11.42 -9.55
N ARG A 90 -19.36 11.37 -10.81
CA ARG A 90 -18.11 10.69 -11.20
C ARG A 90 -16.89 11.25 -10.47
N GLN A 91 -16.81 12.58 -10.34
CA GLN A 91 -15.72 13.23 -9.60
C GLN A 91 -15.76 12.88 -8.11
N ALA A 92 -16.94 12.85 -7.50
CA ALA A 92 -17.11 12.45 -6.10
C ALA A 92 -16.72 10.98 -5.88
N ASP A 93 -17.16 10.08 -6.76
CA ASP A 93 -16.82 8.66 -6.69
C ASP A 93 -15.31 8.42 -6.87
N GLU A 94 -14.67 9.14 -7.79
CA GLU A 94 -13.23 9.05 -7.98
C GLU A 94 -12.46 9.59 -6.76
N ALA A 95 -12.90 10.71 -6.18
CA ALA A 95 -12.31 11.25 -4.96
C ALA A 95 -12.44 10.27 -3.79
N ARG A 96 -13.60 9.62 -3.65
CA ARG A 96 -13.85 8.57 -2.66
C ARG A 96 -12.92 7.37 -2.87
N ARG A 97 -12.84 6.83 -4.09
CA ARG A 97 -11.93 5.70 -4.41
C ARG A 97 -10.47 6.04 -4.11
N ARG A 98 -10.04 7.26 -4.42
CA ARG A 98 -8.69 7.75 -4.09
C ARG A 98 -8.47 7.84 -2.58
N ALA A 99 -9.46 8.30 -1.81
CA ALA A 99 -9.39 8.34 -0.36
C ALA A 99 -9.34 6.93 0.26
N GLU A 100 -10.18 6.01 -0.20
CA GLU A 100 -10.19 4.61 0.24
C GLU A 100 -8.86 3.91 -0.06
N THR A 101 -8.28 4.16 -1.23
CA THR A 101 -6.94 3.64 -1.59
C THR A 101 -5.87 4.21 -0.66
N ALA A 102 -5.87 5.51 -0.41
CA ALA A 102 -4.91 6.15 0.49
C ALA A 102 -5.06 5.66 1.95
N ALA A 103 -6.29 5.43 2.42
CA ALA A 103 -6.57 4.86 3.73
C ALA A 103 -6.14 3.38 3.83
N SER A 104 -6.36 2.60 2.76
CA SER A 104 -5.89 1.22 2.66
C SER A 104 -4.37 1.13 2.63
N GLU A 105 -3.70 2.07 1.94
CA GLU A 105 -2.24 2.17 1.97
C GLU A 105 -1.71 2.60 3.34
N ALA A 106 -2.39 3.51 4.04
CA ALA A 106 -2.03 3.94 5.38
C ALA A 106 -2.18 2.81 6.41
N SER A 107 -3.35 2.16 6.44
CA SER A 107 -3.60 0.98 7.29
C SER A 107 -2.69 -0.20 6.93
N GLY A 108 -2.39 -0.39 5.65
CA GLY A 108 -1.40 -1.38 5.20
C GLY A 108 -0.01 -1.12 5.80
N ARG A 109 0.43 0.15 5.88
CA ARG A 109 1.72 0.49 6.54
C ARG A 109 1.71 0.20 8.04
N GLU A 110 0.53 0.23 8.65
CA GLU A 110 0.29 -0.09 10.06
C GLU A 110 -0.04 -1.57 10.28
N GLU A 111 -0.07 -2.39 9.22
CA GLU A 111 -0.31 -3.83 9.38
C GLU A 111 0.82 -4.44 10.24
N PRO A 112 0.49 -5.28 11.26
CA PRO A 112 1.49 -5.73 12.23
C PRO A 112 2.71 -6.44 11.65
N HIS A 113 2.54 -7.27 10.61
CA HIS A 113 3.67 -7.90 9.94
C HIS A 113 4.58 -6.88 9.23
N GLN A 114 4.01 -5.84 8.60
CA GLN A 114 4.78 -4.75 7.98
C GLN A 114 5.56 -3.93 9.01
N VAL A 115 4.95 -3.61 10.16
CA VAL A 115 5.63 -2.92 11.27
C VAL A 115 6.82 -3.76 11.77
N ALA A 116 6.64 -5.06 11.95
CA ALA A 116 7.71 -5.96 12.37
C ALA A 116 8.88 -6.00 11.38
N ARG A 117 8.59 -6.09 10.07
CA ARG A 117 9.61 -6.05 9.01
C ARG A 117 10.34 -4.71 9.00
N ARG A 118 9.63 -3.60 9.24
CA ARG A 118 10.22 -2.26 9.31
C ARG A 118 11.17 -2.11 10.49
N ILE A 119 10.80 -2.61 11.67
CA ILE A 119 11.68 -2.65 12.85
C ILE A 119 12.97 -3.42 12.55
N ASP A 120 12.86 -4.56 11.85
CA ASP A 120 14.03 -5.35 11.47
C ASP A 120 14.96 -4.60 10.50
N ALA A 121 14.39 -3.92 9.51
CA ALA A 121 15.15 -3.09 8.57
C ALA A 121 15.84 -1.93 9.29
N LEU A 122 15.10 -1.18 10.12
CA LEU A 122 15.65 -0.06 10.90
C LEU A 122 16.73 -0.52 11.88
N THR A 123 16.57 -1.69 12.51
CA THR A 123 17.61 -2.26 13.38
C THR A 123 18.90 -2.56 12.61
N ALA A 124 18.78 -3.09 11.38
CA ALA A 124 19.93 -3.32 10.52
C ALA A 124 20.57 -2.00 10.04
N ASP A 125 19.75 -0.99 9.73
CA ASP A 125 20.20 0.34 9.32
C ASP A 125 20.94 1.06 10.43
N VAL A 126 20.41 1.06 11.66
CA VAL A 126 21.09 1.63 12.85
C VAL A 126 22.47 0.98 13.02
N ARG A 127 22.57 -0.35 12.97
CA ARG A 127 23.88 -1.05 13.06
C ARG A 127 24.84 -0.73 11.91
N ARG A 128 24.31 -0.45 10.72
CA ARG A 128 25.14 -0.01 9.58
C ARG A 128 25.66 1.40 9.82
N LEU A 129 24.78 2.32 10.20
CA LEU A 129 25.10 3.72 10.45
C LEU A 129 26.06 3.86 11.64
N GLU A 130 25.85 3.14 12.74
CA GLU A 130 26.78 3.12 13.88
C GLU A 130 28.21 2.78 13.47
N ARG A 131 28.38 1.76 12.60
CA ARG A 131 29.70 1.37 12.07
C ARG A 131 30.29 2.42 11.13
N GLN A 132 29.48 3.05 10.30
CA GLN A 132 29.93 4.09 9.37
C GLN A 132 30.35 5.37 10.09
N THR A 133 29.59 5.73 11.12
CA THR A 133 29.82 6.94 11.89
C THR A 133 30.97 6.76 12.89
N ASN A 134 31.28 5.51 13.30
CA ASN A 134 32.38 5.16 14.20
C ASN A 134 32.39 6.02 15.48
N GLY A 135 31.20 6.19 16.08
CA GLY A 135 31.01 6.99 17.30
C GLY A 135 30.93 8.50 17.12
N ARG A 136 31.06 9.03 15.89
CA ARG A 136 30.82 10.47 15.64
C ARG A 136 29.32 10.80 15.75
N PRO A 137 28.94 12.06 15.95
CA PRO A 137 27.55 12.48 15.81
C PRO A 137 27.10 12.36 14.35
N SER A 138 25.88 11.86 14.13
CA SER A 138 25.28 11.78 12.79
C SER A 138 23.77 11.90 12.88
N GLU A 139 23.23 12.94 12.24
CA GLU A 139 21.78 13.18 12.16
C GLU A 139 21.04 12.00 11.54
N GLU A 140 21.65 11.31 10.56
CA GLU A 140 21.04 10.14 9.92
C GLU A 140 20.90 8.96 10.90
N LEU A 141 21.91 8.74 11.75
CA LEU A 141 21.87 7.73 12.80
C LEU A 141 20.81 8.06 13.85
N ASP A 142 20.76 9.31 14.30
CA ASP A 142 19.79 9.76 15.30
C ASP A 142 18.36 9.65 14.77
N HIS A 143 18.14 10.04 13.50
CA HIS A 143 16.86 9.88 12.84
C HIS A 143 16.45 8.40 12.70
N ALA A 144 17.38 7.52 12.34
CA ALA A 144 17.11 6.08 12.25
C ALA A 144 16.78 5.45 13.62
N ARG A 145 17.45 5.89 14.69
CA ARG A 145 17.17 5.49 16.07
C ARG A 145 15.78 5.96 16.52
N ALA A 146 15.45 7.23 16.29
CA ALA A 146 14.13 7.78 16.59
C ALA A 146 13.00 7.04 15.84
N GLN A 147 13.20 6.73 14.55
CA GLN A 147 12.26 5.90 13.81
C GLN A 147 12.13 4.50 14.41
N LEU A 148 13.25 3.85 14.79
CA LEU A 148 13.23 2.53 15.39
C LEU A 148 12.42 2.51 16.70
N GLU A 149 12.62 3.52 17.55
CA GLU A 149 11.86 3.68 18.80
C GLU A 149 10.37 3.90 18.54
N HIS A 150 10.02 4.81 17.62
CA HIS A 150 8.65 5.06 17.23
C HIS A 150 7.93 3.77 16.78
N TRP A 151 8.52 3.02 15.85
CA TRP A 151 7.89 1.80 15.35
C TRP A 151 7.86 0.67 16.38
N ARG A 152 8.82 0.61 17.32
CA ARG A 152 8.74 -0.30 18.47
C ARG A 152 7.55 0.03 19.37
N HIS A 153 7.30 1.31 19.62
CA HIS A 153 6.14 1.76 20.38
C HIS A 153 4.82 1.39 19.69
N VAL A 154 4.70 1.65 18.38
CA VAL A 154 3.54 1.22 17.58
C VAL A 154 3.31 -0.29 17.69
N ARG A 155 4.37 -1.09 17.60
CA ARG A 155 4.25 -2.55 17.72
C ARG A 155 3.83 -2.99 19.13
N ALA A 156 4.28 -2.31 20.17
CA ALA A 156 3.83 -2.60 21.53
C ALA A 156 2.33 -2.35 21.68
N GLN A 157 1.82 -1.23 21.14
CA GLN A 157 0.38 -0.93 21.11
C GLN A 157 -0.42 -1.99 20.34
N GLN A 158 0.11 -2.50 19.21
CA GLN A 158 -0.55 -3.55 18.42
C GLN A 158 -0.64 -4.89 19.17
N VAL A 159 0.37 -5.22 19.97
CA VAL A 159 0.37 -6.41 20.82
C VAL A 159 -0.65 -6.24 21.96
N GLU A 160 -0.66 -5.07 22.62
CA GLU A 160 -1.60 -4.75 23.70
C GLU A 160 -3.06 -4.74 23.21
N ALA A 161 -3.30 -4.19 22.02
CA ALA A 161 -4.61 -4.20 21.37
C ALA A 161 -5.03 -5.60 20.85
N GLY A 162 -4.19 -6.63 21.02
CA GLY A 162 -4.48 -8.00 20.57
C GLY A 162 -4.52 -8.17 19.04
N GLN A 163 -4.04 -7.18 18.28
CA GLN A 163 -4.06 -7.20 16.81
C GLN A 163 -2.98 -8.12 16.22
N THR A 164 -1.96 -8.48 17.00
CA THR A 164 -0.90 -9.39 16.58
C THR A 164 -0.57 -10.39 17.66
N ARG A 165 -0.47 -11.66 17.27
CA ARG A 165 0.00 -12.73 18.16
C ARG A 165 1.53 -12.75 18.08
N ALA A 166 2.18 -12.27 19.12
CA ALA A 166 3.63 -12.25 19.21
C ALA A 166 4.14 -13.64 19.61
N TYR A 167 4.31 -14.54 18.63
CA TYR A 167 4.96 -15.84 18.89
C TYR A 167 6.40 -15.61 19.34
N THR A 168 6.82 -16.31 20.38
CA THR A 168 8.21 -16.33 20.85
C THR A 168 8.76 -17.75 20.79
N ARG A 169 10.02 -17.91 21.19
CA ARG A 169 10.69 -19.22 21.23
C ARG A 169 10.00 -20.19 22.18
N GLU A 170 9.36 -19.68 23.21
CA GLU A 170 8.69 -20.45 24.25
C GLU A 170 7.39 -21.09 23.73
N ASP A 171 6.78 -20.52 22.69
CA ASP A 171 5.51 -20.99 22.13
C ASP A 171 5.68 -22.15 21.13
N ILE A 172 6.86 -22.28 20.51
CA ILE A 172 7.10 -23.18 19.38
C ILE A 172 8.22 -24.16 19.71
N ALA A 173 7.93 -25.45 19.54
CA ALA A 173 8.88 -26.54 19.71
C ALA A 173 9.35 -27.12 18.36
N PRO A 174 10.54 -27.77 18.32
CA PRO A 174 10.92 -28.61 17.19
C PRO A 174 9.87 -29.69 16.94
N GLY A 175 9.46 -29.86 15.69
CA GLY A 175 8.39 -30.78 15.28
C GLY A 175 7.02 -30.13 15.08
N ASP A 176 6.81 -28.90 15.55
CA ASP A 176 5.58 -28.15 15.33
C ASP A 176 5.34 -27.77 13.87
N LEU A 177 4.08 -27.53 13.51
CA LEU A 177 3.69 -27.00 12.20
C LEU A 177 3.40 -25.51 12.32
N ILE A 178 4.09 -24.71 11.52
CA ILE A 178 3.87 -23.26 11.44
C ILE A 178 3.28 -22.89 10.08
N GLN A 179 2.38 -21.92 10.09
CA GLN A 179 1.79 -21.36 8.88
C GLN A 179 2.36 -19.98 8.61
N ILE A 180 3.01 -19.82 7.46
CA ILE A 180 3.58 -18.53 7.00
C ILE A 180 2.71 -17.95 5.88
N ARG A 181 2.22 -18.82 5.00
CA ARG A 181 1.34 -18.50 3.88
C ARG A 181 0.00 -19.20 4.07
N ARG A 182 -1.07 -18.65 3.48
CA ARG A 182 -2.45 -19.10 3.75
C ARG A 182 -2.70 -20.60 3.52
N ASN A 183 -1.95 -21.25 2.62
CA ASN A 183 -2.23 -22.62 2.19
C ASN A 183 -1.08 -23.61 2.46
N GLU A 184 -0.08 -23.23 3.26
CA GLU A 184 1.13 -24.04 3.43
C GLU A 184 1.51 -24.11 4.91
N TRP A 185 1.64 -25.34 5.42
CA TRP A 185 2.12 -25.64 6.76
C TRP A 185 3.53 -26.22 6.65
N GLU A 186 4.47 -25.59 7.32
CA GLU A 186 5.88 -25.99 7.28
C GLU A 186 6.29 -26.58 8.64
N ARG A 187 7.02 -27.70 8.63
CA ARG A 187 7.46 -28.38 9.85
C ARG A 187 8.72 -27.75 10.40
N VAL A 188 8.70 -27.42 11.68
CA VAL A 188 9.84 -26.85 12.41
C VAL A 188 10.89 -27.92 12.68
N THR A 189 12.14 -27.66 12.28
CA THR A 189 13.29 -28.52 12.58
C THR A 189 14.15 -28.00 13.71
N ARG A 190 14.31 -26.67 13.80
CA ARG A 190 15.12 -26.02 14.83
C ARG A 190 14.48 -24.71 15.27
N VAL A 191 14.57 -24.42 16.56
CA VAL A 191 14.03 -23.19 17.15
C VAL A 191 15.19 -22.36 17.67
N ASN A 192 15.38 -21.16 17.12
CA ASN A 192 16.38 -20.19 17.61
C ASN A 192 15.68 -19.02 18.28
N ALA A 193 16.45 -18.16 18.97
CA ALA A 193 15.89 -17.00 19.67
C ALA A 193 15.15 -15.99 18.77
N LYS A 194 15.53 -15.86 17.48
CA LYS A 194 14.93 -14.89 16.55
C LYS A 194 14.27 -15.50 15.32
N THR A 195 14.57 -16.77 15.07
CA THR A 195 14.14 -17.46 13.85
C THR A 195 13.86 -18.93 14.13
N VAL A 196 12.88 -19.46 13.44
CA VAL A 196 12.57 -20.88 13.37
C VAL A 196 13.09 -21.41 12.03
N THR A 197 13.76 -22.55 12.05
CA THR A 197 14.17 -23.25 10.84
C THR A 197 13.09 -24.27 10.49
N VAL A 198 12.62 -24.24 9.26
CA VAL A 198 11.59 -25.16 8.76
C VAL A 198 12.12 -26.06 7.65
N TYR A 199 11.60 -27.28 7.60
CA TYR A 199 11.87 -28.25 6.54
C TYR A 199 10.92 -28.04 5.37
N ARG A 200 11.46 -28.04 4.15
CA ARG A 200 10.70 -28.05 2.90
C ARG A 200 11.09 -29.31 2.11
N PRO A 201 10.11 -30.18 1.76
CA PRO A 201 10.40 -31.46 1.11
C PRO A 201 10.94 -31.31 -0.33
N GLU A 202 10.58 -30.24 -1.04
CA GLU A 202 11.10 -29.94 -2.39
C GLU A 202 12.46 -29.21 -2.32
N GLY A 203 13.51 -29.98 -2.03
CA GLY A 203 14.90 -29.60 -2.27
C GLY A 203 15.76 -29.32 -1.02
N TRP A 204 17.04 -29.01 -1.27
CA TRP A 204 18.13 -28.76 -0.31
C TRP A 204 17.95 -27.52 0.59
N ASN A 205 16.73 -27.02 0.77
CA ASN A 205 16.48 -25.68 1.30
C ASN A 205 15.76 -25.74 2.65
N VAL A 206 16.55 -25.71 3.73
CA VAL A 206 16.06 -25.29 5.05
C VAL A 206 15.79 -23.79 5.02
N ALA A 207 14.56 -23.37 5.32
CA ALA A 207 14.19 -21.96 5.36
C ALA A 207 14.28 -21.40 6.79
N ARG A 208 14.79 -20.18 6.93
CA ARG A 208 14.83 -19.45 8.21
C ARG A 208 13.71 -18.42 8.25
N VAL A 209 12.78 -18.62 9.17
CA VAL A 209 11.54 -17.86 9.31
C VAL A 209 11.60 -17.05 10.58
N ARG A 210 11.33 -15.74 10.52
CA ARG A 210 11.26 -14.93 11.73
C ARG A 210 9.90 -15.12 12.41
N TYR A 211 9.86 -15.06 13.73
CA TYR A 211 8.61 -15.25 14.49
C TYR A 211 7.47 -14.35 14.03
N HIS A 212 7.78 -13.10 13.68
CA HIS A 212 6.77 -12.17 13.19
C HIS A 212 6.20 -12.53 11.81
N GLN A 213 6.69 -13.56 11.12
CA GLN A 213 6.13 -14.03 9.84
C GLN A 213 5.16 -15.19 10.04
N ILE A 214 5.10 -15.73 11.26
CA ILE A 214 4.22 -16.84 11.61
C ILE A 214 2.83 -16.27 11.82
N ARG A 215 1.87 -16.80 11.07
CA ARG A 215 0.46 -16.43 11.17
C ARG A 215 -0.25 -17.35 12.15
N ASP A 216 0.00 -18.64 12.01
CA ASP A 216 -0.61 -19.66 12.84
C ASP A 216 0.41 -20.74 13.21
N HIS A 217 0.13 -21.42 14.32
CA HIS A 217 0.94 -22.49 14.87
C HIS A 217 0.01 -23.58 15.38
N ARG A 218 0.39 -24.83 15.09
CA ARG A 218 -0.25 -25.98 15.69
C ARG A 218 0.80 -27.03 16.04
N ARG A 219 0.59 -27.67 17.18
CA ARG A 219 1.30 -28.91 17.51
C ARG A 219 0.89 -29.98 16.49
N PRO A 220 1.79 -30.88 16.09
CA PRO A 220 1.41 -31.96 15.21
C PRO A 220 0.34 -32.78 15.95
N SER A 221 -0.89 -32.75 15.45
CA SER A 221 -1.87 -33.75 15.86
C SER A 221 -1.27 -35.11 15.53
N GLN A 222 -1.39 -36.07 16.44
CA GLN A 222 -0.80 -37.40 16.33
C GLN A 222 -1.36 -38.24 15.15
N GLU A 223 -2.19 -37.65 14.28
CA GLU A 223 -2.99 -38.36 13.28
C GLU A 223 -2.33 -38.52 11.91
N ASN A 224 -1.22 -37.85 11.61
CA ASN A 224 -0.54 -37.98 10.30
C ASN A 224 0.82 -38.69 10.36
N ALA A 225 1.00 -39.61 11.31
CA ALA A 225 2.18 -40.48 11.37
C ALA A 225 2.06 -41.75 10.49
N GLY A 226 0.99 -41.88 9.69
CA GLY A 226 0.64 -43.11 8.97
C GLY A 226 0.81 -43.12 7.44
N GLU A 227 1.08 -41.99 6.78
CA GLU A 227 1.13 -41.97 5.30
C GLU A 227 2.32 -41.16 4.81
N SER A 228 3.47 -41.83 4.63
CA SER A 228 4.49 -41.52 3.62
C SER A 228 5.63 -42.53 3.72
N THR A 229 5.38 -43.80 3.38
CA THR A 229 6.41 -44.73 2.90
C THR A 229 5.73 -45.78 2.04
N THR A 230 5.68 -45.55 0.73
CA THR A 230 5.72 -46.59 -0.31
C THR A 230 6.30 -45.93 -1.56
#